data_AF-A0A015KV71-F1
#
_entry.id   AF-A0A015KV71-F1
#
_cell.length_a   1.000
_cell.length_b   1.000
_cell.length_c   1.000
_cell.angle_alpha   90.00
_cell.angle_beta   90.00
_cell.angle_gamma   90.00
#
_symmetry.space_group_name_H-M   'P 1'
#
loop_
_entity.id
_entity.type
_entity.pdbx_description
1 polymer ?
#
loop_
_entity_poly.entity_id
_entity_poly.type
_entity_poly.pdbx_seq_one_letter_code
_entity_poly.pdbx_strand_id
1 'polypeptide(L)'
;MNSKENLKSLWKRYDDEYQDHVITNSTIDPTTELIEEAAEKVVYMNDLKKGKQVYEICGDCNEPGTGKYWCQPCNAKRFKDNFKNWTSGNKDNDEFIQQSQLNAVHCKKYLEWITFENFKDITYITRGVFSKIYSAE
;
A
#
# COMPACT_ATOMS: atom_id res chain seq x y z
N MET A 1 16.60 -21.83 22.04
CA MET A 1 17.38 -20.61 21.72
C MET A 1 16.51 -19.72 20.85
N ASN A 2 16.20 -18.51 21.34
CA ASN A 2 15.39 -17.51 20.66
C ASN A 2 16.19 -16.87 19.52
N SER A 3 15.65 -16.87 18.30
CA SER A 3 16.11 -16.00 17.21
C SER A 3 14.92 -15.18 16.70
N LYS A 4 14.42 -14.27 17.55
CA LYS A 4 13.85 -13.01 17.05
C LYS A 4 15.02 -12.23 16.43
N GLU A 5 15.48 -12.66 15.27
CA GLU A 5 16.35 -11.83 14.46
C GLU A 5 15.52 -10.64 14.00
N ASN A 6 15.81 -9.53 14.66
CA ASN A 6 15.33 -8.20 14.39
C ASN A 6 15.68 -7.90 12.92
N LEU A 7 14.74 -8.11 12.00
CA LEU A 7 14.82 -7.61 10.62
C LEU A 7 14.78 -6.09 10.71
N LYS A 8 15.94 -5.49 11.03
CA LYS A 8 16.17 -4.05 10.92
C LYS A 8 15.79 -3.71 9.48
N SER A 9 14.74 -2.90 9.33
CA SER A 9 14.40 -2.22 8.09
C SER A 9 15.69 -1.69 7.47
N LEU A 10 16.13 -2.33 6.37
CA LEU A 10 17.35 -1.97 5.65
C LEU A 10 17.20 -0.67 4.86
N TRP A 11 15.97 -0.17 4.77
CA TRP A 11 15.65 1.03 4.03
C TRP A 11 16.24 2.27 4.71
N LYS A 12 17.04 3.02 3.96
CA LYS A 12 17.58 4.31 4.43
C LYS A 12 16.49 5.40 4.37
N ARG A 13 16.61 6.41 5.22
CA ARG A 13 15.81 7.65 5.16
C ARG A 13 16.39 8.56 4.08
N TYR A 14 15.66 8.82 2.98
CA TYR A 14 16.13 9.73 1.92
C TYR A 14 15.03 10.36 1.04
N ASP A 15 15.50 11.35 0.27
CA ASP A 15 14.91 12.50 -0.44
C ASP A 15 13.41 12.51 -0.80
N ASP A 16 12.75 13.63 -0.50
CA ASP A 16 11.36 13.93 -0.85
C ASP A 16 11.22 14.46 -2.30
N GLU A 17 12.26 14.31 -3.12
CA GLU A 17 12.29 14.76 -4.52
C GLU A 17 11.44 13.90 -5.47
N TYR A 18 11.12 12.67 -5.09
CA TYR A 18 10.34 11.72 -5.87
C TYR A 18 8.97 11.47 -5.26
N GLN A 19 8.01 11.08 -6.12
CA GLN A 19 6.69 10.67 -5.66
C GLN A 19 6.80 9.52 -4.63
N ASP A 20 6.04 9.63 -3.54
CA ASP A 20 5.90 8.55 -2.54
C ASP A 20 5.39 7.23 -3.15
N HIS A 21 4.80 7.31 -4.35
CA HIS A 21 4.18 6.18 -5.04
C HIS A 21 4.52 6.15 -6.53
N VAL A 22 4.47 4.95 -7.10
CA VAL A 22 4.77 4.64 -8.50
C VAL A 22 3.51 4.71 -9.35
N ILE A 23 3.65 5.18 -10.59
CA ILE A 23 2.54 5.21 -11.56
C ILE A 23 2.48 3.89 -12.34
N THR A 24 1.27 3.32 -12.45
CA THR A 24 0.99 2.18 -13.32
C THR A 24 0.72 2.66 -14.75
N ASN A 25 1.25 1.95 -15.75
CA ASN A 25 1.11 2.31 -17.18
C ASN A 25 -0.34 2.43 -17.67
N SER A 26 -1.33 2.01 -16.88
CA SER A 26 -2.76 2.06 -17.21
C SER A 26 -3.44 3.42 -16.95
N THR A 27 -2.76 4.37 -16.31
CA THR A 27 -3.41 5.61 -15.82
C THR A 27 -3.15 6.85 -16.69
N ILE A 28 -2.47 6.71 -17.84
CA ILE A 28 -2.20 7.84 -18.75
C ILE A 28 -2.60 7.45 -20.18
N ASP A 29 -3.59 8.16 -20.73
CA ASP A 29 -3.75 8.33 -22.17
C ASP A 29 -2.64 9.31 -22.63
N PRO A 30 -1.74 8.92 -23.54
CA PRO A 30 -0.57 9.71 -23.90
C PRO A 30 -0.95 10.90 -24.80
N THR A 31 -1.65 11.88 -24.24
CA THR A 31 -1.89 13.18 -24.87
C THR A 31 -1.52 14.29 -23.90
N THR A 32 -0.22 14.51 -23.69
CA THR A 32 0.27 15.87 -23.43
C THR A 32 1.77 15.95 -23.60
N GLU A 33 2.19 16.62 -24.67
CA GLU A 33 3.50 17.25 -24.90
C GLU A 33 3.88 18.29 -23.81
N LEU A 34 3.37 18.16 -22.57
CA LEU A 34 3.66 19.04 -21.43
C LEU A 34 4.54 18.37 -20.36
N ILE A 35 4.91 17.09 -20.52
CA ILE A 35 5.60 16.31 -19.47
C ILE A 35 7.12 16.34 -19.60
N GLU A 36 7.71 16.85 -20.68
CA GLU A 36 9.15 16.68 -20.93
C GLU A 36 10.07 17.33 -19.87
N GLU A 37 9.62 18.35 -19.12
CA GLU A 37 10.40 18.92 -18.00
C GLU A 37 10.06 18.31 -16.61
N ALA A 38 8.91 17.63 -16.46
CA ALA A 38 8.52 16.94 -15.22
C ALA A 38 8.84 15.43 -15.22
N ALA A 39 9.24 14.89 -16.38
CA ALA A 39 9.45 13.47 -16.64
C ALA A 39 10.51 12.81 -15.74
N GLU A 40 11.45 13.55 -15.16
CA GLU A 40 12.53 12.95 -14.35
C GLU A 40 12.10 12.48 -12.95
N LYS A 41 10.94 12.94 -12.44
CA LYS A 41 10.47 12.69 -11.06
C LYS A 41 9.38 11.62 -10.95
N VAL A 42 8.84 11.14 -12.07
CA VAL A 42 7.88 10.04 -12.12
C VAL A 42 8.63 8.73 -12.29
N VAL A 43 8.33 7.75 -11.43
CA VAL A 43 8.83 6.37 -11.58
C VAL A 43 7.66 5.49 -11.99
N TYR A 44 7.80 4.82 -13.13
CA TYR A 44 6.84 3.82 -13.60
C TYR A 44 7.16 2.44 -13.03
N MET A 45 6.14 1.64 -12.72
CA MET A 45 6.34 0.34 -12.06
C MET A 45 7.13 -0.65 -12.91
N ASN A 46 7.02 -0.50 -14.23
CA ASN A 46 7.71 -1.34 -15.19
C ASN A 46 9.15 -0.87 -15.46
N ASP A 47 9.54 0.33 -15.00
CA ASP A 47 10.91 0.81 -15.09
C ASP A 47 11.73 0.35 -13.88
N LEU A 48 12.14 -0.93 -13.94
CA LEU A 48 12.94 -1.57 -12.90
C LEU A 48 14.29 -0.89 -12.68
N LYS A 49 14.85 -0.23 -13.70
CA LYS A 49 16.14 0.48 -13.58
C LYS A 49 15.97 1.73 -12.74
N LYS A 50 14.97 2.57 -13.05
CA LYS A 50 14.65 3.77 -12.26
C LYS A 50 14.15 3.39 -10.87
N GLY A 51 13.32 2.34 -10.74
CA GLY A 51 12.88 1.80 -9.45
C GLY A 51 14.06 1.41 -8.55
N LYS A 52 15.06 0.71 -9.10
CA LYS A 52 16.29 0.36 -8.36
C LYS A 52 17.10 1.60 -7.93
N GLN A 53 17.17 2.61 -8.80
CA GLN A 53 17.89 3.84 -8.52
C GLN A 53 17.22 4.67 -7.41
N VAL A 54 15.89 4.73 -7.40
CA VAL A 54 15.11 5.60 -6.52
C VAL A 54 14.73 4.91 -5.21
N TYR A 55 14.24 3.66 -5.29
CA TYR A 55 13.70 2.92 -4.15
C TYR A 55 14.62 1.80 -3.66
N GLU A 56 15.84 1.69 -4.19
CA GLU A 56 16.79 0.64 -3.86
C GLU A 56 16.23 -0.79 -4.12
N ILE A 57 16.88 -1.79 -3.51
CA ILE A 57 16.49 -3.20 -3.61
C ILE A 57 15.67 -3.58 -2.39
N CYS A 58 14.56 -4.29 -2.61
CA CYS A 58 13.76 -4.85 -1.54
C CYS A 58 14.54 -5.98 -0.84
N GLY A 59 14.67 -5.89 0.49
CA GLY A 59 15.36 -6.90 1.30
C GLY A 59 14.65 -8.27 1.38
N ASP A 60 13.36 -8.35 1.02
CA ASP A 60 12.60 -9.61 1.09
C ASP A 60 12.73 -10.46 -0.17
N CYS A 61 12.74 -9.83 -1.36
CA CYS A 61 12.78 -10.53 -2.65
C CYS A 61 14.02 -10.26 -3.49
N ASN A 62 14.89 -9.32 -3.09
CA ASN A 62 16.06 -8.87 -3.85
C ASN A 62 15.77 -8.23 -5.22
N GLU A 63 14.51 -7.89 -5.50
CA GLU A 63 14.10 -7.12 -6.67
C GLU A 63 14.04 -5.61 -6.37
N PRO A 64 14.04 -4.74 -7.40
CA PRO A 64 13.84 -3.30 -7.21
C PRO A 64 12.57 -2.98 -6.42
N GLY A 65 12.68 -2.02 -5.50
CA GLY A 65 11.52 -1.47 -4.80
C GLY A 65 10.53 -0.83 -5.77
N THR A 66 9.25 -0.88 -5.42
CA THR A 66 8.16 -0.32 -6.25
C THR A 66 7.52 0.90 -5.59
N GLY A 67 8.23 1.54 -4.65
CA GLY A 67 7.77 2.68 -3.89
C GLY A 67 8.62 2.89 -2.64
N LYS A 68 8.45 4.05 -2.00
CA LYS A 68 9.17 4.40 -0.78
C LYS A 68 8.81 3.42 0.34
N TYR A 69 9.80 2.68 0.83
CA TYR A 69 9.60 1.60 1.83
C TYR A 69 8.58 0.52 1.38
N TRP A 70 8.39 0.36 0.07
CA TRP A 70 7.31 -0.46 -0.48
C TRP A 70 7.79 -1.36 -1.61
N CYS A 71 7.41 -2.64 -1.53
CA CYS A 71 7.55 -3.59 -2.61
C CYS A 71 6.20 -4.26 -2.83
N GLN A 72 5.53 -3.90 -3.93
CA GLN A 72 4.16 -4.33 -4.23
C GLN A 72 4.06 -5.87 -4.31
N PRO A 73 4.97 -6.61 -4.98
CA PRO A 73 4.89 -8.07 -5.01
C PRO A 73 4.99 -8.70 -3.60
N CYS A 74 5.91 -8.21 -2.77
CA CYS A 74 6.09 -8.71 -1.41
C CYS A 74 4.88 -8.41 -0.52
N ASN A 75 4.34 -7.20 -0.58
CA ASN A 75 3.18 -6.81 0.22
C ASN A 75 1.90 -7.49 -0.27
N ALA A 76 1.69 -7.63 -1.59
CA ALA A 76 0.59 -8.40 -2.13
C ALA A 76 0.63 -9.86 -1.66
N LYS A 77 1.82 -10.48 -1.61
CA LYS A 77 1.99 -11.81 -1.02
C LYS A 77 1.62 -11.84 0.46
N ARG A 78 2.13 -10.89 1.27
CA ARG A 78 1.80 -10.78 2.70
C ARG A 78 0.30 -10.63 2.94
N PHE A 79 -0.37 -9.79 2.16
CA PHE A 79 -1.82 -9.61 2.23
C PHE A 79 -2.54 -10.92 1.89
N LYS A 80 -2.18 -11.55 0.78
CA LYS A 80 -2.78 -12.83 0.35
C LYS A 80 -2.65 -13.93 1.41
N ASP A 81 -1.49 -14.02 2.06
CA ASP A 81 -1.25 -14.97 3.15
C ASP A 81 -2.13 -14.67 4.39
N ASN A 82 -2.55 -13.41 4.56
CA ASN A 82 -3.37 -12.93 5.66
C ASN A 82 -4.89 -12.96 5.38
N PHE A 83 -5.35 -13.16 4.14
CA PHE A 83 -6.79 -13.15 3.81
C PHE A 83 -7.61 -14.19 4.55
N LYS A 84 -7.00 -15.29 4.98
CA LYS A 84 -7.65 -16.33 5.77
C LYS A 84 -7.85 -15.95 7.25
N ASN A 85 -7.22 -14.87 7.72
CA ASN A 85 -7.22 -14.47 9.13
C ASN A 85 -8.29 -13.43 9.47
N TRP A 86 -9.00 -12.90 8.48
CA TRP A 86 -10.07 -11.94 8.69
C TRP A 86 -11.17 -12.10 7.62
N THR A 87 -12.39 -11.73 7.97
CA THR A 87 -13.53 -11.58 7.06
C THR A 87 -14.47 -10.54 7.64
N SER A 88 -15.13 -9.77 6.78
CA SER A 88 -16.21 -8.87 7.15
C SER A 88 -17.56 -9.59 7.34
N GLY A 89 -17.62 -10.89 7.03
CA GLY A 89 -18.87 -11.63 6.88
C GLY A 89 -19.67 -11.28 5.61
N ASN A 90 -19.14 -10.42 4.74
CA ASN A 90 -19.73 -10.05 3.46
C ASN A 90 -18.70 -10.28 2.34
N LYS A 91 -18.97 -11.24 1.48
CA LYS A 91 -18.05 -11.67 0.42
C LYS A 91 -17.68 -10.56 -0.56
N ASP A 92 -18.63 -9.70 -0.92
CA ASP A 92 -18.39 -8.62 -1.87
C ASP A 92 -17.46 -7.55 -1.27
N ASN A 93 -17.65 -7.23 0.01
CA ASN A 93 -16.75 -6.32 0.74
C ASN A 93 -15.36 -6.93 0.91
N ASP A 94 -15.29 -8.21 1.28
CA ASP A 94 -14.02 -8.94 1.42
C ASP A 94 -13.25 -8.94 0.09
N GLU A 95 -13.90 -9.29 -1.02
CA GLU A 95 -13.29 -9.27 -2.35
C GLU A 95 -12.79 -7.88 -2.72
N PHE A 96 -13.59 -6.83 -2.47
CA PHE A 96 -13.20 -5.45 -2.77
C PHE A 96 -11.96 -5.01 -1.97
N ILE A 97 -11.92 -5.29 -0.66
CA ILE A 97 -10.79 -4.98 0.20
C ILE A 97 -9.55 -5.78 -0.21
N GLN A 98 -9.70 -7.08 -0.49
CA GLN A 98 -8.61 -7.93 -0.97
C GLN A 98 -8.02 -7.42 -2.29
N GLN A 99 -8.86 -7.02 -3.26
CA GLN A 99 -8.41 -6.41 -4.51
C GLN A 99 -7.68 -5.09 -4.27
N SER A 100 -8.15 -4.25 -3.33
CA SER A 100 -7.45 -3.03 -2.94
C SER A 100 -6.05 -3.33 -2.36
N GLN A 101 -5.93 -4.34 -1.50
CA GLN A 101 -4.68 -4.75 -0.89
C GLN A 101 -3.69 -5.38 -1.89
N LEU A 102 -4.16 -6.22 -2.82
CA LEU A 102 -3.32 -6.83 -3.86
C LEU A 102 -2.73 -5.79 -4.82
N ASN A 103 -3.49 -4.75 -5.15
CA ASN A 103 -3.09 -3.72 -6.12
C ASN A 103 -2.42 -2.50 -5.45
N ALA A 104 -2.14 -2.58 -4.15
CA ALA A 104 -1.60 -1.48 -3.36
C ALA A 104 -0.20 -1.08 -3.83
N VAL A 105 -0.07 0.15 -4.34
CA VAL A 105 1.21 0.72 -4.79
C VAL A 105 2.00 1.42 -3.68
N HIS A 106 1.38 1.59 -2.51
CA HIS A 106 1.98 2.28 -1.35
C HIS A 106 1.25 1.91 -0.06
N CYS A 107 1.90 2.08 1.10
CA CYS A 107 1.35 1.75 2.42
C CYS A 107 0.11 2.59 2.82
N LYS A 108 -0.16 3.68 2.11
CA LYS A 108 -1.34 4.54 2.31
C LYS A 108 -2.43 4.34 1.25
N LYS A 109 -2.26 3.36 0.35
CA LYS A 109 -3.11 3.18 -0.85
C LYS A 109 -3.76 1.79 -0.89
N TYR A 110 -4.23 1.34 0.26
CA TYR A 110 -5.05 0.14 0.38
C TYR A 110 -6.11 0.31 1.47
N LEU A 111 -7.18 -0.48 1.38
CA LEU A 111 -8.20 -0.59 2.42
C LEU A 111 -7.85 -1.71 3.39
N GLU A 112 -8.14 -1.49 4.67
CA GLU A 112 -7.94 -2.48 5.72
C GLU A 112 -9.26 -2.78 6.40
N TRP A 113 -9.54 -4.07 6.60
CA TRP A 113 -10.65 -4.50 7.42
C TRP A 113 -10.22 -4.52 8.88
N ILE A 114 -10.92 -3.75 9.72
CA ILE A 114 -10.73 -3.75 11.17
C ILE A 114 -11.96 -4.41 11.78
N THR A 115 -11.74 -5.52 12.49
CA THR A 115 -12.82 -6.25 13.17
C THR A 115 -13.38 -5.42 14.31
N PHE A 116 -14.69 -5.54 14.55
CA PHE A 116 -15.37 -4.67 15.52
C PHE A 116 -14.79 -4.81 16.94
N GLU A 117 -14.30 -6.00 17.28
CA GLU A 117 -13.70 -6.35 18.56
C GLU A 117 -12.37 -5.62 18.83
N ASN A 118 -11.73 -5.05 17.80
CA ASN A 118 -10.49 -4.29 17.96
C ASN A 118 -10.74 -2.85 18.44
N PHE A 119 -11.96 -2.35 18.29
CA PHE A 119 -12.32 -0.99 18.70
C PHE A 119 -12.54 -0.91 20.21
N LYS A 120 -12.03 0.17 20.82
CA LYS A 120 -12.21 0.50 22.24
C LYS A 120 -12.97 1.81 22.41
N ASP A 121 -13.46 2.04 23.62
CA ASP A 121 -14.10 3.30 24.02
C ASP A 121 -15.21 3.79 23.07
N ILE A 122 -15.99 2.81 22.59
CA ILE A 122 -17.01 3.02 21.56
C ILE A 122 -18.10 3.93 22.11
N THR A 123 -18.18 5.14 21.57
CA THR A 123 -19.13 6.17 21.98
C THR A 123 -20.05 6.52 20.83
N TYR A 124 -21.35 6.51 21.08
CA TYR A 124 -22.33 6.95 20.08
C TYR A 124 -22.23 8.46 19.86
N ILE A 125 -22.09 8.87 18.60
CA ILE A 125 -22.03 10.29 18.21
C ILE A 125 -23.41 10.76 17.78
N THR A 126 -23.99 10.14 16.74
CA THR A 126 -25.26 10.58 16.16
C THR A 126 -25.84 9.51 15.23
N ARG A 127 -27.06 9.75 14.75
CA ARG A 127 -27.76 8.91 13.77
C ARG A 127 -28.00 9.70 12.50
N GLY A 128 -27.51 9.18 11.39
CA GLY A 128 -27.88 9.62 10.04
C GLY A 128 -29.16 8.94 9.56
N VAL A 129 -29.60 9.29 8.35
CA VAL A 129 -30.82 8.74 7.76
C VAL A 129 -30.75 7.21 7.61
N PHE A 130 -29.58 6.69 7.23
CA PHE A 130 -29.35 5.26 6.97
C PHE A 130 -28.27 4.63 7.85
N SER A 131 -27.75 5.35 8.84
CA SER A 131 -26.61 4.89 9.62
C SER A 131 -26.62 5.42 11.05
N LYS A 132 -25.87 4.74 11.93
CA LYS A 132 -25.47 5.25 13.23
C LYS A 132 -23.97 5.50 13.18
N ILE A 133 -23.54 6.60 13.78
CA ILE A 133 -22.15 7.05 13.78
C ILE A 133 -21.62 6.90 15.21
N TYR A 134 -20.46 6.27 15.33
CA TYR A 134 -19.76 6.03 16.58
C TYR A 134 -18.31 6.54 16.46
N SER A 135 -17.73 7.00 17.56
CA SER A 135 -16.28 7.14 17.72
C SER A 135 -15.73 5.92 18.44
N ALA A 136 -14.48 5.56 18.15
CA ALA A 136 -13.75 4.51 18.84
C ALA A 136 -12.24 4.83 18.81
N GLU A 137 -11.49 4.24 19.76
CA GLU A 137 -10.02 4.19 19.79
C GLU A 137 -9.48 2.86 19.26
#